data_AF-A0A3D5HI98-F1
#
_entry.id   AF-A0A3D5HI98-F1
#
_cell.length_a   1.000
_cell.length_b   1.000
_cell.length_c   1.000
_cell.angle_alpha   90.00
_cell.angle_beta   90.00
_cell.angle_gamma   90.00
#
_symmetry.space_group_name_H-M   'P 1'
#
loop_
_entity.id
_entity.type
_entity.pdbx_description
1 polymer ?
#
loop_
_entity_poly.entity_id
_entity_poly.type
_entity_poly.pdbx_seq_one_letter_code
_entity_poly.pdbx_strand_id
1 'polypeptide(L)'
;MKNVQGLMAAMVLVGLIAVATPIFMQSEAGPKSACSTDLIKAAARQEIEYLQRGYAKATDLLGITEGDSFEKGRDLYRTIFTADANFSVSGEGAPEMNAVGPDAWADIVAQTLGPMGPTQHLTGTQRVSDLDV
;
A
#
# COMPACT_ATOMS: atom_id res chain seq x y z
N MET A 1 -85.25 40.24 6.59
CA MET A 1 -85.36 38.89 6.01
C MET A 1 -85.12 38.97 4.50
N LYS A 2 -83.94 38.56 4.04
CA LYS A 2 -83.62 37.95 2.73
C LYS A 2 -82.09 37.83 2.61
N ASN A 3 -81.64 36.59 2.41
CA ASN A 3 -80.25 36.17 2.24
C ASN A 3 -79.59 36.89 1.06
N VAL A 4 -78.33 37.31 1.25
CA VAL A 4 -77.37 37.50 0.17
C VAL A 4 -76.07 36.80 0.58
N GLN A 5 -76.10 35.47 0.53
CA GLN A 5 -74.91 34.68 0.29
C GLN A 5 -74.67 34.71 -1.21
N GLY A 6 -73.59 35.35 -1.65
CA GLY A 6 -73.18 35.37 -3.05
C GLY A 6 -72.51 36.68 -3.43
N LEU A 7 -71.26 36.56 -3.89
CA LEU A 7 -70.40 37.62 -4.42
C LEU A 7 -69.98 38.69 -3.41
N MET A 8 -68.74 38.56 -2.91
CA MET A 8 -67.69 39.59 -2.99
C MET A 8 -66.58 39.23 -1.99
N ALA A 9 -65.72 38.30 -2.38
CA ALA A 9 -64.29 38.32 -2.04
C ALA A 9 -63.59 37.15 -2.76
N ALA A 10 -63.75 37.13 -4.08
CA ALA A 10 -62.82 36.45 -4.96
C ALA A 10 -61.48 37.20 -4.89
N MET A 11 -60.66 36.93 -3.85
CA MET A 11 -59.27 37.39 -3.78
C MET A 11 -58.44 36.72 -2.66
N VAL A 12 -58.69 35.45 -2.32
CA VAL A 12 -57.73 34.64 -1.53
C VAL A 12 -57.65 33.19 -2.06
N LEU A 13 -57.77 33.00 -3.39
CA LEU A 13 -57.63 31.68 -4.03
C LEU A 13 -56.19 31.36 -4.50
N VAL A 14 -55.18 32.19 -4.23
CA VAL A 14 -53.82 31.89 -4.70
C VAL A 14 -52.83 32.19 -3.60
N GLY A 15 -52.57 31.22 -2.72
CA GLY A 15 -51.56 31.43 -1.69
C GLY A 15 -51.31 30.31 -0.69
N LEU A 16 -51.75 29.07 -0.94
CA LEU A 16 -51.49 27.95 -0.01
C LEU A 16 -51.44 26.57 -0.72
N ILE A 17 -50.95 26.53 -1.97
CA ILE A 17 -50.60 25.28 -2.66
C ILE A 17 -49.26 25.48 -3.40
N ALA A 18 -48.21 25.67 -2.63
CA ALA A 18 -46.79 25.57 -3.02
C ALA A 18 -46.06 25.67 -1.67
N VAL A 19 -45.38 24.68 -1.12
CA VAL A 19 -44.39 23.82 -1.75
C VAL A 19 -44.33 22.55 -0.89
N ALA A 20 -45.06 21.51 -1.27
CA ALA A 20 -44.68 20.15 -0.89
C ALA A 20 -43.57 19.75 -1.87
N THR A 21 -42.36 20.24 -1.64
CA THR A 21 -41.19 19.58 -2.22
C THR A 21 -41.24 18.16 -1.69
N PRO A 22 -41.18 17.13 -2.54
CA PRO A 22 -40.60 15.89 -2.05
C PRO A 22 -39.25 16.33 -1.49
N ILE A 23 -38.95 15.95 -0.25
CA ILE A 23 -37.56 15.77 0.14
C ILE A 23 -37.07 14.67 -0.81
N PHE A 24 -36.76 15.07 -2.05
CA PHE A 24 -35.87 14.33 -2.91
C PHE A 24 -34.69 14.12 -1.98
N MET A 25 -34.47 12.87 -1.61
CA MET A 25 -33.16 12.42 -1.20
C MET A 25 -32.21 13.04 -2.22
N GLN A 26 -31.52 14.09 -1.80
CA GLN A 26 -30.22 14.40 -2.31
C GLN A 26 -29.39 13.18 -1.93
N SER A 27 -29.51 12.12 -2.74
CA SER A 27 -28.38 11.30 -3.06
C SER A 27 -27.45 12.23 -3.82
N GLU A 28 -26.79 13.11 -3.05
CA GLU A 28 -25.45 13.52 -3.38
C GLU A 28 -24.68 12.21 -3.29
N ALA A 29 -24.70 11.44 -4.38
CA ALA A 29 -23.58 10.60 -4.71
C ALA A 29 -22.41 11.56 -4.90
N GLY A 30 -21.89 12.05 -3.76
CA GLY A 30 -20.66 12.80 -3.70
C GLY A 30 -19.61 11.99 -4.43
N PRO A 31 -18.62 12.66 -5.04
CA PRO A 31 -17.62 11.97 -5.83
C PRO A 31 -17.09 10.83 -4.98
N LYS A 32 -17.19 9.59 -5.47
CA LYS A 32 -16.67 8.39 -4.82
C LYS A 32 -15.34 8.79 -4.21
N SER A 33 -15.27 8.82 -2.87
CA SER A 33 -14.11 9.33 -2.14
C SER A 33 -12.87 8.73 -2.78
N ALA A 34 -12.10 9.55 -3.49
CA ALA A 34 -10.76 9.16 -3.88
C ALA A 34 -10.06 8.74 -2.58
N CYS A 35 -9.34 7.61 -2.61
CA CYS A 35 -8.58 7.16 -1.45
C CYS A 35 -7.73 8.35 -0.97
N SER A 36 -7.78 8.67 0.33
CA SER A 36 -7.05 9.85 0.80
C SER A 36 -5.55 9.64 0.55
N THR A 37 -4.84 10.68 0.12
CA THR A 37 -3.39 10.61 -0.13
C THR A 37 -2.63 10.08 1.10
N ASP A 38 -3.10 10.38 2.31
CA ASP A 38 -2.52 9.85 3.55
C ASP A 38 -2.70 8.34 3.70
N LEU A 39 -3.85 7.79 3.30
CA LEU A 39 -4.06 6.34 3.29
C LEU A 39 -3.17 5.66 2.24
N ILE A 40 -3.01 6.26 1.06
CA ILE A 40 -2.10 5.76 0.02
C ILE A 40 -0.66 5.74 0.54
N LYS A 41 -0.20 6.84 1.17
CA LYS A 41 1.13 6.92 1.78
C LYS A 41 1.34 5.91 2.90
N ALA A 42 0.31 5.67 3.72
CA ALA A 42 0.38 4.67 4.78
C ALA A 42 0.52 3.25 4.21
N ALA A 43 -0.26 2.91 3.17
CA ALA A 43 -0.17 1.62 2.49
C ALA A 43 1.20 1.43 1.82
N ALA A 44 1.68 2.42 1.07
CA ALA A 44 3.00 2.36 0.41
C ALA A 44 4.15 2.18 1.43
N ARG A 45 4.08 2.87 2.58
CA ARG A 45 5.05 2.65 3.67
C ARG A 45 5.03 1.21 4.16
N GLN A 46 3.84 0.68 4.44
CA GLN A 46 3.68 -0.69 4.92
C GLN A 46 4.19 -1.72 3.90
N GLU A 47 3.92 -1.51 2.60
CA GLU A 47 4.40 -2.36 1.52
C GLU A 47 5.94 -2.37 1.44
N ILE A 48 6.59 -1.22 1.51
CA ILE A 48 8.06 -1.13 1.52
C ILE A 48 8.65 -1.84 2.75
N GLU A 49 8.05 -1.67 3.93
CA GLU A 49 8.48 -2.39 5.12
C GLU A 49 8.28 -3.91 4.98
N TYR A 50 7.22 -4.37 4.30
CA TYR A 50 7.04 -5.78 3.99
C TYR A 50 8.12 -6.30 3.04
N LEU A 51 8.54 -5.53 2.03
CA LEU A 51 9.66 -5.89 1.17
C LEU A 51 10.96 -6.07 1.99
N GLN A 52 11.21 -5.20 2.97
CA GLN A 52 12.38 -5.32 3.86
C GLN A 52 12.33 -6.55 4.77
N ARG A 53 11.15 -6.92 5.28
CA ARG A 53 10.95 -8.18 6.03
C ARG A 53 11.10 -9.39 5.12
N GLY A 54 10.63 -9.28 3.88
CA GLY A 54 10.85 -10.27 2.83
C GLY A 54 12.33 -10.49 2.56
N TYR A 55 13.13 -9.43 2.50
CA TYR A 55 14.58 -9.52 2.33
C TYR A 55 15.20 -10.38 3.43
N ALA A 56 14.92 -10.07 4.70
CA ALA A 56 15.42 -10.85 5.84
C ALA A 56 15.03 -12.33 5.75
N LYS A 57 13.76 -12.62 5.42
CA LYS A 57 13.29 -13.99 5.27
C LYS A 57 14.00 -14.73 4.12
N ALA A 58 14.22 -14.05 3.00
CA ALA A 58 14.92 -14.62 1.85
C ALA A 58 16.39 -14.89 2.18
N THR A 59 17.10 -13.95 2.81
CA THR A 59 18.49 -14.13 3.24
C THR A 59 18.63 -15.30 4.21
N ASP A 60 17.70 -15.45 5.16
CA ASP A 60 17.68 -16.58 6.09
C ASP A 60 17.47 -17.93 5.40
N LEU A 61 16.64 -17.97 4.36
CA LEU A 61 16.45 -19.16 3.53
C LEU A 61 17.71 -19.48 2.70
N LEU A 62 18.41 -18.47 2.19
CA LEU A 62 19.62 -18.63 1.39
C LEU A 62 20.83 -19.11 2.22
N GLY A 63 20.84 -18.85 3.53
CA GLY A 63 21.80 -19.45 4.46
C GLY A 63 21.62 -20.96 4.65
N ILE A 64 20.45 -21.50 4.29
CA ILE A 64 20.16 -22.94 4.29
C ILE A 64 20.34 -23.45 2.86
N THR A 65 21.56 -23.87 2.53
CA THR A 65 21.96 -24.27 1.17
C THR A 65 21.46 -25.66 0.76
N GLU A 66 20.81 -26.39 1.66
CA GLU A 66 20.28 -27.73 1.41
C GLU A 66 18.76 -27.70 1.14
N GLY A 67 18.33 -28.47 0.12
CA GLY A 67 16.92 -28.67 -0.22
C GLY A 67 16.20 -27.43 -0.78
N ASP A 68 14.86 -27.44 -0.72
CA ASP A 68 14.00 -26.43 -1.35
C ASP A 68 14.11 -25.02 -0.73
N SER A 69 14.81 -24.86 0.39
CA SER A 69 14.94 -23.58 1.09
C SER A 69 15.66 -22.55 0.22
N PHE A 70 16.74 -22.95 -0.45
CA PHE A 70 17.53 -22.07 -1.30
C PHE A 70 16.68 -21.50 -2.45
N GLU A 71 15.95 -22.35 -3.18
CA GLU A 71 15.08 -21.91 -4.28
C GLU A 71 13.96 -20.99 -3.81
N LYS A 72 13.34 -21.27 -2.65
CA LYS A 72 12.36 -20.36 -2.03
C LYS A 72 12.97 -19.00 -1.68
N GLY A 73 14.23 -18.98 -1.25
CA GLY A 73 14.99 -17.76 -1.02
C GLY A 73 15.18 -16.96 -2.31
N ARG A 74 15.57 -17.62 -3.41
CA ARG A 74 15.73 -16.99 -4.73
C ARG A 74 14.41 -16.43 -5.27
N ASP A 75 13.33 -17.20 -5.19
CA ASP A 75 11.99 -16.77 -5.59
C ASP A 75 11.57 -15.48 -4.86
N LEU A 76 11.84 -15.44 -3.55
CA LEU A 76 11.51 -14.27 -2.74
C LEU A 76 12.39 -13.06 -3.11
N TYR A 77 13.70 -13.23 -3.31
CA TYR A 77 14.57 -12.17 -3.83
C TYR A 77 14.10 -11.62 -5.19
N ARG A 78 13.67 -12.48 -6.12
CA ARG A 78 13.09 -12.05 -7.42
C ARG A 78 11.79 -11.26 -7.29
N THR A 79 11.05 -11.45 -6.21
CA THR A 79 9.83 -10.69 -5.92
C THR A 79 10.14 -9.31 -5.31
N ILE A 80 11.27 -9.19 -4.60
CA ILE A 80 11.63 -7.97 -3.84
C ILE A 80 12.45 -7.00 -4.68
N PHE A 81 13.37 -7.51 -5.49
CA PHE A 81 14.33 -6.70 -6.24
C PHE A 81 14.06 -6.74 -7.74
N THR A 82 14.32 -5.63 -8.42
CA THR A 82 14.31 -5.59 -9.88
C THR A 82 15.46 -6.43 -10.44
N ALA A 83 15.29 -6.92 -11.68
CA ALA A 83 16.28 -7.77 -12.34
C ALA A 83 17.66 -7.09 -12.52
N ASP A 84 17.70 -5.77 -12.52
CA ASP A 84 18.87 -4.91 -12.70
C ASP A 84 19.35 -4.26 -11.39
N ALA A 85 18.83 -4.69 -10.23
CA ALA A 85 19.25 -4.15 -8.95
C ALA A 85 20.77 -4.31 -8.75
N ASN A 86 21.44 -3.23 -8.37
CA ASN A 86 22.86 -3.24 -8.07
C ASN A 86 23.05 -3.46 -6.57
N PHE A 87 23.83 -4.46 -6.19
CA PHE A 87 24.13 -4.81 -4.82
C PHE A 87 25.60 -4.59 -4.53
N SER A 88 25.90 -4.04 -3.36
CA SER A 88 27.25 -3.94 -2.84
C SER A 88 27.29 -4.01 -1.32
N VAL A 89 28.41 -4.46 -0.76
CA VAL A 89 28.70 -4.34 0.67
C VAL A 89 29.75 -3.25 0.86
N SER A 90 29.52 -2.35 1.80
CA SER A 90 30.48 -1.31 2.20
C SER A 90 30.68 -1.30 3.71
N GLY A 91 31.91 -1.07 4.16
CA GLY A 91 32.23 -0.96 5.58
C GLY A 91 33.72 -1.22 5.84
N GLU A 92 34.22 -0.80 6.99
CA GLU A 92 35.59 -1.11 7.40
C GLU A 92 35.76 -2.62 7.56
N GLY A 93 36.74 -3.19 6.84
CA GLY A 93 36.99 -4.65 6.83
C GLY A 93 35.99 -5.48 6.02
N ALA A 94 35.02 -4.85 5.35
CA ALA A 94 34.11 -5.58 4.47
C ALA A 94 34.84 -6.03 3.20
N PRO A 95 34.71 -7.30 2.79
CA PRO A 95 35.21 -7.75 1.49
C PRO A 95 34.48 -7.02 0.36
N GLU A 96 35.19 -6.75 -0.73
CA GLU A 96 34.57 -6.21 -1.93
C GLU A 96 33.64 -7.26 -2.53
N MET A 97 32.34 -7.00 -2.48
CA MET A 97 31.29 -7.85 -3.02
C MET A 97 30.32 -6.98 -3.79
N ASN A 98 30.14 -7.28 -5.08
CA ASN A 98 29.22 -6.58 -5.96
C ASN A 98 28.46 -7.59 -6.84
N ALA A 99 27.18 -7.33 -7.11
CA ALA A 99 26.40 -8.10 -8.05
C ALA A 99 25.33 -7.25 -8.74
N VAL A 100 24.90 -7.71 -9.91
CA VAL A 100 23.74 -7.15 -10.62
C VAL A 100 22.67 -8.23 -10.69
N GLY A 101 21.49 -7.90 -10.17
CA GLY A 101 20.32 -8.75 -10.16
C GLY A 101 20.22 -9.68 -8.94
N PRO A 102 18.98 -10.07 -8.57
CA PRO A 102 18.70 -10.83 -7.36
C PRO A 102 19.37 -12.20 -7.34
N ASP A 103 19.51 -12.83 -8.50
CA ASP A 103 20.08 -14.16 -8.65
C ASP A 103 21.59 -14.19 -8.40
N ALA A 104 22.33 -13.24 -8.98
CA ALA A 104 23.77 -13.13 -8.74
C ALA A 104 24.06 -12.73 -7.28
N TRP A 105 23.20 -11.91 -6.67
CA TRP A 105 23.31 -11.59 -5.25
C TRP A 105 23.01 -12.79 -4.34
N ALA A 106 22.01 -13.61 -4.67
CA ALA A 106 21.70 -14.84 -3.93
C ALA A 106 22.89 -15.80 -3.89
N ASP A 107 23.65 -15.91 -4.98
CA ASP A 107 24.85 -16.75 -5.04
C ASP A 107 25.95 -16.24 -4.09
N ILE A 108 26.14 -14.92 -3.99
CA ILE A 108 27.07 -14.31 -3.02
C ILE A 108 26.61 -14.58 -1.58
N VAL A 109 25.32 -14.42 -1.31
CA VAL A 109 24.73 -14.66 0.01
C VAL A 109 24.93 -16.11 0.45
N ALA A 110 24.65 -17.09 -0.41
CA ALA A 110 24.86 -18.50 -0.08
C ALA A 110 26.34 -18.86 0.11
N GLN A 111 27.25 -18.30 -0.68
CA GLN A 111 28.69 -18.47 -0.47
C GLN A 111 29.17 -17.90 0.87
N THR A 112 28.58 -16.78 1.29
CA THR A 112 28.97 -16.07 2.51
C THR A 112 28.35 -16.69 3.76
N LEU A 113 27.05 -16.99 3.71
CA LEU A 113 26.27 -17.44 4.87
C LEU A 113 26.15 -18.96 4.97
N GLY A 114 26.20 -19.69 3.86
CA GLY A 114 26.13 -21.16 3.85
C GLY A 114 27.10 -21.82 4.83
N PRO A 115 28.38 -21.40 4.92
CA PRO A 115 29.32 -21.93 5.91
C PRO A 115 28.94 -21.64 7.38
N MET A 116 28.12 -20.62 7.63
CA MET A 116 27.62 -20.27 8.97
C MET A 116 26.40 -21.11 9.37
N GLY A 117 25.73 -21.75 8.40
CA GLY A 117 24.50 -22.50 8.61
C GLY A 117 23.26 -21.59 8.71
N PRO A 118 22.16 -22.11 9.30
CA PRO A 118 20.90 -21.35 9.40
C PRO A 118 21.07 -20.01 10.12
N THR A 119 20.59 -18.93 9.50
CA THR A 119 20.66 -17.57 10.06
C THR A 119 19.30 -17.06 10.52
N GLN A 120 19.32 -15.95 11.27
CA GLN A 120 18.14 -15.15 11.59
C GLN A 120 18.47 -13.67 11.41
N HIS A 121 17.88 -13.03 10.40
CA HIS A 121 18.04 -11.60 10.16
C HIS A 121 17.04 -10.80 11.00
N LEU A 122 17.55 -10.01 11.95
CA LEU A 122 16.75 -9.11 12.78
C LEU A 122 16.71 -7.72 12.15
N THR A 123 15.56 -7.35 11.56
CA THR A 123 15.39 -6.02 10.97
C THR A 123 14.87 -5.01 12.00
N GLY A 124 15.75 -4.12 12.46
CA GLY A 124 15.41 -2.99 13.32
C GLY A 124 15.15 -1.70 12.53
N THR A 125 14.67 -0.66 13.22
CA THR A 125 14.51 0.74 12.76
C THR A 125 14.32 0.92 11.24
N GLN A 126 13.22 0.41 10.71
CA GLN A 126 12.83 0.65 9.32
C GLN A 126 12.25 2.06 9.22
N ARG A 127 12.80 2.90 8.34
CA ARG A 127 12.29 4.26 8.10
C ARG A 127 12.04 4.46 6.62
N VAL A 128 10.80 4.77 6.28
CA VAL A 128 10.38 5.10 4.91
C VAL A 128 9.95 6.57 4.88
N SER A 129 10.73 7.39 4.19
CA SER A 129 10.48 8.81 3.94
C SER A 129 10.26 9.08 2.45
N ASP A 130 9.89 10.32 2.12
CA ASP A 130 9.91 10.82 0.74
C ASP A 130 9.07 10.01 -0.27
N LEU A 131 7.94 9.47 0.21
CA LEU A 131 6.98 8.77 -0.64
C LEU A 131 6.28 9.75 -1.58
N ASP A 132 6.56 9.58 -2.87
CA ASP A 132 5.84 10.20 -3.99
C ASP A 132 4.82 9.19 -4.53
N VAL A 133 3.56 9.35 -4.10
CA VAL A 133 2.43 8.45 -4.39
C VAL A 133 1.17 9.22 -4.74
#